data_AF-A0A7V7L3J7-F1
#
_entry.id   AF-A0A7V7L3J7-F1
#
_cell.length_a   1.000
_cell.length_b   1.000
_cell.length_c   1.000
_cell.angle_alpha   90.00
_cell.angle_beta   90.00
_cell.angle_gamma   90.00
#
_symmetry.space_group_name_H-M   'P 1'
#
loop_
_entity.id
_entity.type
_entity.pdbx_description
1 polymer ?
#
loop_
_entity_poly.entity_id
_entity_poly.type
_entity_poly.pdbx_seq_one_letter_code
_entity_poly.pdbx_strand_id
1 'polypeptide(L)'
;MNKTLYSLKDYVNAIIWLLLPCAVIFASAYPTFFLYFILFLSILFSYYGFTMKSLINSLGLKLIIPVYRLLTFCLSIISFTTFMVIVLNNKIAFFSILATKYTEELSYFLIMYIISTFLFFLFEIIFYIYKHIKDPKNIKENNDRLKFSLQLFIAIFTTLILPDIVFGALYIFTFSFYDATMSEKSLEEFSYFSFLIHFALPINSKSILDYVQFLNEHTLTRILQVVHIITCKFLDLTFLAILIQYFLGFINTFHIQNKNNKDS
;
A
#
# COMPACT_ATOMS: atom_id res chain seq x y z
N MET A 1 2.61 -37.63 -34.10
CA MET A 1 1.62 -36.87 -33.32
C MET A 1 2.35 -36.03 -32.28
N ASN A 2 2.29 -34.70 -32.42
CA ASN A 2 2.87 -33.75 -31.46
C ASN A 2 2.18 -33.90 -30.10
N LYS A 3 2.88 -34.40 -29.09
CA LYS A 3 2.47 -34.21 -27.70
C LYS A 3 2.89 -32.81 -27.27
N THR A 4 2.01 -31.84 -27.45
CA THR A 4 2.12 -30.56 -26.74
C THR A 4 1.96 -30.84 -25.25
N LEU A 5 3.09 -30.97 -24.55
CA LEU A 5 3.13 -31.00 -23.09
C LEU A 5 2.62 -29.63 -22.62
N TYR A 6 1.38 -29.59 -22.13
CA TYR A 6 0.83 -28.44 -21.43
C TYR A 6 1.77 -28.06 -20.28
N SER A 7 2.05 -26.76 -20.15
CA SER A 7 2.92 -26.26 -19.10
C SER A 7 2.22 -26.38 -17.74
N LEU A 8 2.98 -26.40 -16.63
CA LEU A 8 2.42 -26.37 -15.26
C LEU A 8 1.39 -25.23 -15.10
N LYS A 9 1.64 -24.09 -15.76
CA LYS A 9 0.75 -22.93 -15.78
C LYS A 9 -0.61 -23.26 -16.40
N ASP A 10 -0.65 -24.06 -17.46
CA ASP A 10 -1.89 -24.45 -18.13
C ASP A 10 -2.73 -25.38 -17.26
N TYR A 11 -2.09 -26.31 -16.53
CA TYR A 11 -2.77 -27.16 -15.56
C TYR A 11 -3.31 -26.38 -14.36
N VAL A 12 -2.51 -25.47 -13.80
CA VAL A 12 -2.95 -24.61 -12.69
C VAL A 12 -4.12 -23.72 -13.13
N ASN A 13 -4.04 -23.13 -14.32
CA ASN A 13 -5.15 -22.35 -14.87
C ASN A 13 -6.39 -23.22 -15.09
N ALA A 14 -6.25 -24.42 -15.65
CA ALA A 14 -7.38 -25.33 -15.84
C ALA A 14 -8.04 -25.72 -14.51
N ILE A 15 -7.25 -25.98 -13.46
CA ILE A 15 -7.75 -26.27 -12.11
C ILE A 15 -8.49 -25.05 -11.54
N ILE A 16 -7.94 -23.85 -11.66
CA ILE A 16 -8.59 -22.62 -11.21
C ILE A 16 -9.91 -22.41 -11.96
N TRP A 17 -9.92 -22.52 -13.29
CA TRP A 17 -11.11 -22.35 -14.13
C TRP A 17 -12.19 -23.40 -13.89
N LEU A 18 -11.83 -24.57 -13.38
CA LEU A 18 -12.78 -25.64 -13.05
C LEU A 18 -13.28 -25.53 -11.61
N LEU A 19 -12.42 -25.13 -10.67
CA LEU A 19 -12.78 -24.96 -9.27
C LEU A 19 -13.58 -23.67 -9.01
N LEU A 20 -13.33 -22.58 -9.74
CA LEU A 20 -14.03 -21.30 -9.52
C LEU A 20 -15.56 -21.42 -9.74
N PRO A 21 -16.04 -21.97 -10.86
CA PRO A 21 -17.48 -22.15 -11.10
C PRO A 21 -18.09 -23.14 -10.12
N CYS A 22 -17.39 -24.23 -9.79
CA CYS A 22 -17.84 -25.19 -8.78
C CYS A 22 -17.97 -24.53 -7.41
N ALA A 23 -17.01 -23.69 -7.01
CA ALA A 23 -17.09 -22.94 -5.76
C ALA A 23 -18.28 -21.96 -5.77
N VAL A 24 -18.58 -21.30 -6.90
CA VAL A 24 -19.72 -20.38 -7.04
C VAL A 24 -21.07 -21.11 -6.99
N ILE A 25 -21.20 -22.26 -7.66
CA ILE A 25 -22.42 -23.06 -7.66
C ILE A 25 -22.64 -23.73 -6.29
N PHE A 26 -21.58 -24.22 -5.66
CA PHE A 26 -21.68 -24.79 -4.32
C PHE A 26 -21.96 -23.73 -3.25
N ALA A 27 -21.43 -22.52 -3.44
CA ALA A 27 -21.70 -21.36 -2.60
C ALA A 27 -23.17 -20.91 -2.65
N SER A 28 -23.81 -20.95 -3.82
CA SER A 28 -25.23 -20.61 -3.94
C SER A 28 -26.14 -21.67 -3.31
N ALA A 29 -25.76 -22.94 -3.35
CA ALA A 29 -26.47 -24.02 -2.69
C ALA A 29 -26.28 -24.05 -1.16
N TYR A 30 -25.11 -23.60 -0.66
CA TYR A 30 -24.75 -23.62 0.76
C TYR A 30 -24.17 -22.28 1.22
N PRO A 31 -25.03 -21.32 1.65
CA PRO A 31 -24.59 -19.97 2.03
C PRO A 31 -23.55 -19.93 3.15
N THR A 32 -23.58 -20.88 4.08
CA THR A 32 -22.57 -21.02 5.14
C THR A 32 -21.21 -21.46 4.61
N PHE A 33 -21.17 -22.35 3.61
CA PHE A 33 -19.92 -22.76 2.95
C PHE A 33 -19.30 -21.59 2.18
N PHE A 34 -20.11 -20.77 1.51
CA PHE A 34 -19.65 -19.56 0.84
C PHE A 34 -18.96 -18.59 1.82
N LEU A 35 -19.55 -18.39 3.00
CA LEU A 35 -18.96 -17.57 4.06
C LEU A 35 -17.58 -18.09 4.50
N TYR A 36 -17.45 -19.41 4.72
CA TYR A 36 -16.16 -20.02 5.05
C TYR A 36 -15.14 -19.87 3.93
N PHE A 37 -15.58 -19.99 2.68
CA PHE A 37 -14.72 -19.83 1.53
C PHE A 37 -14.17 -18.40 1.39
N ILE A 38 -15.01 -17.37 1.55
CA ILE A 38 -14.57 -15.97 1.53
C ILE A 38 -13.57 -15.69 2.67
N LEU A 39 -13.86 -16.17 3.88
CA LEU A 39 -12.95 -16.02 5.01
C LEU A 39 -11.61 -16.71 4.76
N PHE A 40 -11.65 -17.93 4.20
CA PHE A 40 -10.45 -18.67 3.81
C PHE A 40 -9.63 -17.90 2.77
N LEU A 41 -10.27 -17.33 1.73
CA LEU A 41 -9.60 -16.50 0.75
C LEU A 41 -8.93 -15.27 1.40
N SER A 42 -9.60 -14.61 2.34
CA SER A 42 -9.02 -13.47 3.06
C SER A 42 -7.73 -13.85 3.79
N ILE A 43 -7.75 -14.97 4.53
CA ILE A 43 -6.58 -15.50 5.25
C ILE A 43 -5.48 -15.89 4.27
N LEU A 44 -5.84 -16.59 3.19
CA LEU A 44 -4.91 -17.06 2.18
C LEU A 44 -4.20 -15.89 1.49
N PHE A 45 -4.93 -14.84 1.12
CA PHE A 45 -4.36 -13.63 0.52
C PHE A 45 -3.44 -12.87 1.50
N SER A 46 -3.79 -12.81 2.80
CA SER A 46 -2.91 -12.22 3.82
C SER A 46 -1.60 -13.00 3.93
N TYR A 47 -1.69 -14.33 4.02
CA TYR A 47 -0.52 -15.22 4.05
C TYR A 47 0.35 -15.07 2.80
N TYR A 48 -0.25 -14.96 1.61
CA TYR A 48 0.48 -14.68 0.38
C TYR A 48 1.13 -13.31 0.38
N GLY A 49 0.51 -12.27 0.94
CA GLY A 49 1.15 -10.97 1.13
C GLY A 49 2.47 -11.08 1.91
N PHE A 50 2.49 -11.84 3.00
CA PHE A 50 3.72 -12.07 3.77
C PHE A 50 4.75 -12.92 3.01
N THR A 51 4.33 -13.95 2.27
CA THR A 51 5.24 -14.91 1.62
C THR A 51 5.61 -14.57 0.17
N MET A 52 5.01 -13.53 -0.42
CA MET A 52 5.15 -13.17 -1.85
C MET A 52 6.60 -13.05 -2.31
N LYS A 53 7.48 -12.47 -1.48
CA LYS A 53 8.91 -12.35 -1.79
C LYS A 53 9.58 -13.70 -2.02
N SER A 54 9.29 -14.68 -1.16
CA SER A 54 9.83 -16.04 -1.29
C SER A 54 9.31 -16.71 -2.56
N LEU A 55 8.01 -16.57 -2.84
CA LEU A 55 7.35 -17.15 -4.00
C LEU A 55 7.88 -16.57 -5.33
N ILE A 56 7.99 -15.25 -5.44
CA ILE A 56 8.53 -14.57 -6.64
C ILE A 56 9.99 -14.97 -6.87
N ASN A 57 10.79 -15.05 -5.81
CA ASN A 57 12.19 -15.46 -5.90
C ASN A 57 12.33 -16.92 -6.35
N SER A 58 11.51 -17.84 -5.83
CA SER A 58 11.54 -19.25 -6.25
C SER A 58 11.13 -19.44 -7.70
N LEU A 59 10.26 -18.58 -8.22
CA LEU A 59 9.80 -18.60 -9.61
C LEU A 59 10.75 -17.86 -10.57
N GLY A 60 11.81 -17.23 -10.07
CA GLY A 60 12.78 -16.48 -10.88
C GLY A 60 12.18 -15.24 -11.57
N LEU A 61 11.06 -14.73 -11.09
CA LEU A 61 10.35 -13.61 -11.72
C LEU A 61 10.96 -12.26 -11.28
N LYS A 62 11.26 -11.39 -12.24
CA LYS A 62 11.76 -10.02 -11.99
C LYS A 62 10.59 -9.05 -11.85
N LEU A 63 9.88 -9.10 -10.73
CA LEU A 63 8.70 -8.28 -10.45
C LEU A 63 8.95 -7.27 -9.32
N ILE A 64 8.20 -6.16 -9.33
CA ILE A 64 8.20 -5.15 -8.26
C ILE A 64 7.43 -5.71 -7.06
N ILE A 65 8.11 -6.49 -6.22
CA ILE A 65 7.54 -7.24 -5.08
C ILE A 65 6.56 -6.41 -4.21
N PRO A 66 6.87 -5.15 -3.82
CA PRO A 66 5.97 -4.35 -2.97
C PRO A 66 4.57 -4.16 -3.56
N VAL A 67 4.47 -3.98 -4.88
CA VAL A 67 3.19 -3.74 -5.57
C VAL A 67 2.31 -5.00 -5.54
N TYR A 68 2.90 -6.16 -5.79
CA TYR A 68 2.17 -7.44 -5.73
C TYR A 68 1.76 -7.80 -4.31
N ARG A 69 2.58 -7.46 -3.31
CA ARG A 69 2.22 -7.61 -1.89
C ARG A 69 1.03 -6.73 -1.52
N LEU A 70 1.07 -5.45 -1.89
CA LEU A 70 -0.05 -4.54 -1.67
C LEU A 70 -1.32 -5.07 -2.32
N LEU A 71 -1.25 -5.53 -3.57
CA LEU A 71 -2.38 -6.15 -4.26
C LEU A 71 -2.98 -7.31 -3.45
N THR A 72 -2.15 -8.24 -2.98
CA THR A 72 -2.64 -9.38 -2.17
C THR A 72 -3.23 -8.95 -0.84
N PHE A 73 -2.65 -7.96 -0.15
CA PHE A 73 -3.23 -7.45 1.08
C PHE A 73 -4.56 -6.72 0.82
N CYS A 74 -4.68 -5.95 -0.26
CA CYS A 74 -5.94 -5.33 -0.68
C CYS A 74 -7.01 -6.40 -0.97
N LEU A 75 -6.66 -7.49 -1.67
CA LEU A 75 -7.58 -8.61 -1.90
C LEU A 75 -8.00 -9.30 -0.59
N SER A 76 -7.08 -9.42 0.37
CA SER A 76 -7.38 -9.92 1.72
C SER A 76 -8.39 -9.04 2.45
N ILE A 77 -8.18 -7.72 2.41
CA ILE A 77 -9.06 -6.71 3.02
C ILE A 77 -10.45 -6.76 2.36
N ILE A 78 -10.53 -6.72 1.02
CA ILE A 78 -11.80 -6.79 0.28
C ILE A 78 -12.57 -8.06 0.60
N SER A 79 -11.87 -9.21 0.66
CA SER A 79 -12.49 -10.48 1.02
C SER A 79 -13.02 -10.45 2.46
N PHE A 80 -12.25 -9.89 3.40
CA PHE A 80 -12.67 -9.80 4.80
C PHE A 80 -13.88 -8.87 4.99
N THR A 81 -13.88 -7.69 4.37
CA THR A 81 -15.00 -6.75 4.46
C THR A 81 -16.26 -7.35 3.83
N THR A 82 -16.11 -8.04 2.70
CA THR A 82 -17.22 -8.76 2.06
C THR A 82 -17.77 -9.85 2.98
N PHE A 83 -16.90 -10.63 3.63
CA PHE A 83 -17.32 -11.60 4.64
C PHE A 83 -18.10 -10.95 5.78
N MET A 84 -17.59 -9.86 6.36
CA MET A 84 -18.25 -9.16 7.46
C MET A 84 -19.66 -8.67 7.08
N VAL A 85 -19.80 -8.04 5.90
CA VAL A 85 -21.10 -7.56 5.40
C VAL A 85 -22.09 -8.72 5.24
N ILE A 86 -21.66 -9.84 4.66
CA ILE A 86 -22.55 -10.98 4.40
C ILE A 86 -22.91 -11.71 5.71
N VAL A 87 -21.98 -11.83 6.66
CA VAL A 87 -22.22 -12.49 7.96
C VAL A 87 -23.19 -11.70 8.84
N LEU A 88 -23.04 -10.37 8.89
CA LEU A 88 -23.93 -9.50 9.67
C LEU A 88 -25.37 -9.57 9.15
N ASN A 89 -25.55 -9.78 7.85
CA ASN A 89 -26.87 -9.93 7.23
C ASN A 89 -27.45 -11.37 7.36
N ASN A 90 -26.63 -12.38 7.64
CA ASN A 90 -27.04 -13.78 7.77
C ASN A 90 -27.27 -14.19 9.24
N LYS A 91 -28.45 -13.87 9.78
CA LYS A 91 -28.85 -14.09 11.20
C LYS A 91 -28.77 -15.54 11.72
N ILE A 92 -28.60 -16.53 10.85
CA ILE A 92 -28.68 -17.97 11.19
C ILE A 92 -27.29 -18.56 11.49
N ALA A 93 -26.19 -17.89 11.11
CA ALA A 93 -24.84 -18.42 11.31
C ALA A 93 -24.31 -18.13 12.73
N PHE A 94 -23.62 -19.08 13.37
CA PHE A 94 -22.89 -18.87 14.63
C PHE A 94 -21.95 -17.66 14.57
N PHE A 95 -21.30 -17.46 13.42
CA PHE A 95 -20.46 -16.29 13.15
C PHE A 95 -21.22 -14.96 13.19
N SER A 96 -22.53 -14.95 12.93
CA SER A 96 -23.36 -13.75 13.00
C SER A 96 -23.50 -13.24 14.44
N ILE A 97 -23.63 -14.15 15.41
CA ILE A 97 -23.72 -13.79 16.84
C ILE A 97 -22.41 -13.17 17.33
N LEU A 98 -21.27 -13.77 16.96
CA LEU A 98 -19.95 -13.23 17.29
C LEU A 98 -19.69 -11.90 16.58
N ALA A 99 -19.96 -11.81 15.28
CA ALA A 99 -19.74 -10.61 14.50
C ALA A 99 -20.58 -9.45 15.01
N THR A 100 -21.88 -9.66 15.29
CA THR A 100 -22.75 -8.60 15.83
C THR A 100 -22.30 -8.16 17.21
N LYS A 101 -21.96 -9.10 18.11
CA LYS A 101 -21.53 -8.79 19.48
C LYS A 101 -20.22 -8.00 19.54
N TYR A 102 -19.28 -8.26 18.63
CA TYR A 102 -17.93 -7.67 18.63
C TYR A 102 -17.67 -6.80 17.39
N THR A 103 -18.72 -6.18 16.83
CA THR A 103 -18.62 -5.43 15.57
C THR A 103 -17.62 -4.27 15.68
N GLU A 104 -17.62 -3.56 16.81
CA GLU A 104 -16.74 -2.43 17.05
C GLU A 104 -15.27 -2.87 17.16
N GLU A 105 -14.99 -3.91 17.94
CA GLU A 105 -13.63 -4.45 18.10
C GLU A 105 -13.09 -4.99 16.77
N LEU A 106 -13.92 -5.71 16.01
CA LEU A 106 -13.54 -6.20 14.68
C LEU A 106 -13.24 -5.05 13.71
N SER A 107 -13.99 -3.95 13.81
CA SER A 107 -13.73 -2.74 13.01
C SER A 107 -12.40 -2.08 13.40
N TYR A 108 -12.10 -1.98 14.70
CA TYR A 108 -10.79 -1.48 15.16
C TYR A 108 -9.63 -2.35 14.69
N PHE A 109 -9.74 -3.67 14.78
CA PHE A 109 -8.72 -4.59 14.28
C PHE A 109 -8.52 -4.44 12.76
N LEU A 110 -9.61 -4.30 12.00
CA LEU A 110 -9.55 -4.08 10.56
C LEU A 110 -8.83 -2.77 10.23
N ILE A 111 -9.15 -1.68 10.92
CA ILE A 111 -8.50 -0.38 10.69
C ILE A 111 -7.00 -0.47 11.01
N MET A 112 -6.63 -1.08 12.14
CA MET A 112 -5.22 -1.29 12.51
C MET A 112 -4.47 -2.16 11.49
N TYR A 113 -5.11 -3.21 10.96
CA TYR A 113 -4.54 -4.06 9.92
C TYR A 113 -4.32 -3.29 8.61
N ILE A 114 -5.26 -2.42 8.22
CA ILE A 114 -5.16 -1.57 7.03
C ILE A 114 -4.02 -0.57 7.20
N ILE A 115 -3.96 0.15 8.32
CA ILE A 115 -2.86 1.08 8.63
C ILE A 115 -1.51 0.34 8.52
N SER A 116 -1.38 -0.81 9.18
CA SER A 116 -0.14 -1.60 9.17
C SER A 116 0.26 -2.06 7.77
N THR A 117 -0.72 -2.44 6.94
CA THR A 117 -0.51 -2.85 5.55
C THR A 117 0.04 -1.70 4.71
N PHE A 118 -0.58 -0.53 4.80
CA PHE A 118 -0.16 0.65 4.04
C PHE A 118 1.20 1.17 4.49
N LEU A 119 1.49 1.16 5.79
CA LEU A 119 2.82 1.48 6.32
C LEU A 119 3.88 0.50 5.80
N PHE A 120 3.60 -0.80 5.89
CA PHE A 120 4.52 -1.83 5.41
C PHE A 120 4.81 -1.65 3.91
N PHE A 121 3.78 -1.42 3.10
CA PHE A 121 3.93 -1.10 1.68
C PHE A 121 4.78 0.17 1.46
N LEU A 122 4.49 1.25 2.19
CA LEU A 122 5.20 2.53 2.07
C LEU A 122 6.70 2.35 2.34
N PHE A 123 7.07 1.66 3.41
CA PHE A 123 8.47 1.35 3.68
C PHE A 123 9.08 0.47 2.59
N GLU A 124 8.39 -0.60 2.18
CA GLU A 124 8.94 -1.55 1.21
C GLU A 124 9.15 -0.90 -0.18
N ILE A 125 8.24 -0.05 -0.64
CA ILE A 125 8.36 0.64 -1.93
C ILE A 125 9.49 1.67 -1.90
N ILE A 126 9.64 2.41 -0.80
CA ILE A 126 10.74 3.35 -0.61
C ILE A 126 12.05 2.57 -0.63
N PHE A 127 12.24 1.57 0.24
CA PHE A 127 13.46 0.74 0.24
C PHE A 127 13.76 0.11 -1.13
N TYR A 128 12.73 -0.36 -1.83
CA TYR A 128 12.87 -0.90 -3.17
C TYR A 128 13.43 0.16 -4.13
N ILE A 129 12.89 1.38 -4.14
CA ILE A 129 13.37 2.45 -5.02
C ILE A 129 14.83 2.80 -4.73
N TYR A 130 15.18 3.04 -3.46
CA TYR A 130 16.54 3.41 -3.08
C TYR A 130 17.57 2.33 -3.43
N LYS A 131 17.22 1.05 -3.25
CA LYS A 131 18.08 -0.08 -3.65
C LYS A 131 18.41 -0.09 -5.15
N HIS A 132 17.56 0.49 -6.00
CA HIS A 132 17.73 0.49 -7.44
C HIS A 132 18.34 1.79 -8.00
N ILE A 133 18.61 2.79 -7.16
CA ILE A 133 19.36 3.99 -7.55
C ILE A 133 20.83 3.59 -7.75
N LYS A 134 21.38 3.81 -8.95
CA LYS A 134 22.81 3.59 -9.22
C LYS A 134 23.67 4.52 -8.37
N ASP A 135 24.83 4.04 -7.92
CA ASP A 135 25.84 4.93 -7.30
C ASP A 135 26.27 6.01 -8.31
N PRO A 136 26.23 7.31 -7.95
CA PRO A 136 26.59 8.40 -8.84
C PRO A 136 28.01 8.28 -9.41
N LYS A 137 28.94 7.61 -8.73
CA LYS A 137 30.32 7.37 -9.21
C LYS A 137 30.38 6.45 -10.44
N ASN A 138 29.35 5.63 -10.67
CA ASN A 138 29.30 4.68 -11.77
C ASN A 138 28.64 5.22 -13.04
N ILE A 139 28.26 6.50 -13.07
CA ILE A 139 27.59 7.14 -14.20
C ILE A 139 28.65 7.62 -15.21
N LYS A 140 28.82 6.87 -16.31
CA LYS A 140 29.80 7.20 -17.36
C LYS A 140 29.17 7.81 -18.61
N GLU A 141 27.96 7.40 -18.96
CA GLU A 141 27.29 7.76 -20.22
C GLU A 141 26.11 8.73 -20.03
N ASN A 142 25.78 9.51 -21.07
CA ASN A 142 24.63 10.43 -21.03
C ASN A 142 23.28 9.71 -20.83
N ASN A 143 23.10 8.50 -21.37
CA ASN A 143 21.87 7.74 -21.15
C ASN A 143 21.72 7.29 -19.69
N ASP A 144 22.84 6.94 -19.05
CA ASP A 144 22.86 6.61 -17.62
C ASP A 144 22.54 7.81 -16.73
N ARG A 145 22.89 9.02 -17.15
CA ARG A 145 22.50 10.26 -16.46
C ARG A 145 21.00 10.48 -16.47
N LEU A 146 20.37 10.34 -17.64
CA LEU A 146 18.92 10.52 -17.76
C LEU A 146 18.18 9.49 -16.90
N LYS A 147 18.60 8.23 -16.94
CA LYS A 147 18.05 7.17 -16.07
C LYS A 147 18.25 7.48 -14.60
N PHE A 148 19.44 7.94 -14.19
CA PHE A 148 19.70 8.32 -12.81
C PHE A 148 18.83 9.51 -12.36
N SER A 149 18.73 10.57 -13.16
CA SER A 149 17.88 11.72 -12.86
C SER A 149 16.41 11.33 -12.70
N LEU A 150 15.92 10.44 -13.56
CA LEU A 150 14.56 9.90 -13.45
C LEU A 150 14.38 9.08 -12.16
N GLN A 151 15.34 8.20 -11.84
CA GLN A 151 15.31 7.42 -10.59
C GLN A 151 15.33 8.32 -9.35
N LEU A 152 16.14 9.38 -9.36
CA LEU A 152 16.22 10.34 -8.28
C LEU A 152 14.92 11.13 -8.13
N PHE A 153 14.32 11.57 -9.24
CA PHE A 153 13.01 12.23 -9.23
C PHE A 153 11.92 11.32 -8.65
N ILE A 154 11.87 10.07 -9.10
CA ILE A 154 10.93 9.07 -8.56
C ILE A 154 11.16 8.88 -7.06
N ALA A 155 12.42 8.81 -6.61
CA ALA A 155 12.75 8.66 -5.20
C ALA A 155 12.32 9.87 -4.35
N ILE A 156 12.56 11.10 -4.84
CA ILE A 156 12.10 12.33 -4.19
C ILE A 156 10.57 12.34 -4.10
N PHE A 157 9.89 12.11 -5.21
CA PHE A 157 8.42 12.08 -5.26
C PHE A 157 7.85 11.02 -4.32
N THR A 158 8.42 9.81 -4.32
CA THR A 158 7.96 8.71 -3.47
C THR A 158 8.27 8.93 -1.99
N THR A 159 9.32 9.68 -1.67
CA THR A 159 9.67 9.97 -0.26
C THR A 159 8.82 11.10 0.31
N LEU A 160 8.52 12.13 -0.49
CA LEU A 160 7.85 13.34 0.00
C LEU A 160 6.34 13.37 -0.24
N ILE A 161 5.87 12.87 -1.38
CA ILE A 161 4.46 13.03 -1.80
C ILE A 161 3.65 11.75 -1.57
N LEU A 162 4.23 10.58 -1.82
CA LEU A 162 3.50 9.32 -1.66
C LEU A 162 2.99 9.08 -0.23
N PRO A 163 3.74 9.39 0.86
CA PRO A 163 3.22 9.23 2.21
C PRO A 163 1.92 10.02 2.42
N ASP A 164 1.86 11.26 1.90
CA ASP A 164 0.68 12.11 2.05
C ASP A 164 -0.55 11.57 1.31
N ILE A 165 -0.35 10.96 0.14
CA ILE A 165 -1.43 10.27 -0.58
C ILE A 165 -1.91 9.05 0.20
N VAL A 166 -0.97 8.26 0.74
CA VAL A 166 -1.28 7.06 1.53
C VAL A 166 -2.04 7.43 2.81
N PHE A 167 -1.57 8.44 3.55
CA PHE A 167 -2.25 8.92 4.76
C PHE A 167 -3.57 9.63 4.44
N GLY A 168 -3.67 10.34 3.32
CA GLY A 168 -4.93 10.86 2.81
C GLY A 168 -5.98 9.76 2.63
N ALA A 169 -5.61 8.64 2.00
CA ALA A 169 -6.49 7.48 1.86
C ALA A 169 -6.86 6.85 3.21
N LEU A 170 -5.90 6.74 4.14
CA LEU A 170 -6.15 6.24 5.49
C LEU A 170 -7.09 7.16 6.29
N TYR A 171 -6.99 8.47 6.11
CA TYR A 171 -7.90 9.43 6.74
C TYR A 171 -9.31 9.32 6.18
N ILE A 172 -9.49 9.28 4.85
CA ILE A 172 -10.80 9.04 4.24
C ILE A 172 -11.42 7.78 4.82
N PHE A 173 -10.66 6.68 4.81
CA PHE A 173 -11.14 5.41 5.32
C PHE A 173 -11.54 5.50 6.79
N THR A 174 -10.67 6.04 7.64
CA THR A 174 -10.91 6.11 9.09
C THR A 174 -12.04 7.07 9.44
N PHE A 175 -12.14 8.21 8.76
CA PHE A 175 -13.20 9.20 9.00
C PHE A 175 -14.54 8.69 8.51
N SER A 176 -14.58 7.89 7.44
CA SER A 176 -15.80 7.27 6.92
C SER A 176 -16.46 6.29 7.91
N PHE A 177 -15.72 5.79 8.91
CA PHE A 177 -16.32 5.01 10.01
C PHE A 177 -17.11 5.87 11.00
N TYR A 178 -16.78 7.15 11.11
CA TYR A 178 -17.41 8.08 12.05
C TYR A 178 -18.49 8.94 11.38
N ASP A 179 -18.27 9.31 10.11
CA ASP A 179 -19.21 10.08 9.30
C ASP A 179 -19.21 9.59 7.85
N ALA A 180 -20.34 9.04 7.41
CA ALA A 180 -20.49 8.49 6.07
C ALA A 180 -20.27 9.52 4.95
N THR A 181 -20.52 10.82 5.22
CA THR A 181 -20.31 11.88 4.22
C THR A 181 -18.84 12.10 3.88
N MET A 182 -17.92 11.67 4.76
CA MET A 182 -16.48 11.73 4.53
C MET A 182 -16.01 10.80 3.42
N SER A 183 -16.78 9.75 3.11
CA SER A 183 -16.48 8.83 2.01
C SER A 183 -16.67 9.46 0.62
N GLU A 184 -17.44 10.55 0.54
CA GLU A 184 -17.73 11.27 -0.71
C GLU A 184 -16.66 12.34 -1.04
N LYS A 185 -15.74 12.60 -0.11
CA LYS A 185 -14.66 13.57 -0.28
C LYS A 185 -13.56 13.00 -1.18
N SER A 186 -12.89 13.90 -1.92
CA SER A 186 -11.85 13.48 -2.86
C SER A 186 -10.56 13.10 -2.14
N LEU A 187 -9.83 12.13 -2.72
CA LEU A 187 -8.49 11.75 -2.25
C LEU A 187 -7.53 12.94 -2.27
N GLU A 188 -7.67 13.84 -3.24
CA GLU A 188 -6.84 15.03 -3.36
C GLU A 188 -6.99 15.96 -2.14
N GLU A 189 -8.22 16.19 -1.68
CA GLU A 189 -8.49 17.03 -0.52
C GLU A 189 -7.85 16.47 0.76
N PHE A 190 -7.99 15.17 0.98
CA PHE A 190 -7.40 14.50 2.14
C PHE A 190 -5.88 14.33 2.02
N SER A 191 -5.34 14.18 0.81
CA SER A 191 -3.89 14.19 0.58
C SER A 191 -3.32 15.57 0.89
N TYR A 192 -4.04 16.65 0.53
CA TYR A 192 -3.66 18.00 0.90
C TYR A 192 -3.73 18.22 2.41
N PHE A 193 -4.78 17.73 3.07
CA PHE A 193 -4.86 17.75 4.53
C PHE A 193 -3.68 17.01 5.20
N SER A 194 -3.35 15.82 4.68
CA SER A 194 -2.18 15.06 5.12
C SER A 194 -0.89 15.87 4.98
N PHE A 195 -0.70 16.49 3.82
CA PHE A 195 0.45 17.35 3.55
C PHE A 195 0.57 18.51 4.56
N LEU A 196 -0.55 19.16 4.93
CA LEU A 196 -0.53 20.21 5.94
C LEU A 196 -0.08 19.69 7.31
N ILE A 197 -0.52 18.49 7.71
CA ILE A 197 -0.09 17.84 8.97
C ILE A 197 1.40 17.50 8.91
N HIS A 198 1.84 16.89 7.81
CA HIS A 198 3.22 16.46 7.60
C HIS A 198 4.20 17.64 7.76
N PHE A 199 3.92 18.77 7.11
CA PHE A 199 4.78 19.95 7.14
C PHE A 199 4.43 20.96 8.25
N ALA A 200 3.46 20.64 9.11
CA ALA A 200 2.97 21.53 10.18
C ALA A 200 2.61 22.94 9.66
N LEU A 201 1.95 23.01 8.50
CA LEU A 201 1.58 24.26 7.85
C LEU A 201 0.31 24.86 8.47
N PRO A 202 0.15 26.19 8.45
CA PRO A 202 -1.03 26.85 9.02
C PRO A 202 -2.30 26.47 8.26
N ILE A 203 -3.36 26.19 9.02
CA ILE A 203 -4.68 25.79 8.51
C ILE A 203 -5.59 27.01 8.47
N ASN A 204 -5.90 27.47 7.25
CA ASN A 204 -6.68 28.69 7.04
C ASN A 204 -8.06 28.45 6.40
N SER A 205 -8.36 27.23 5.95
CA SER A 205 -9.64 26.91 5.31
C SER A 205 -10.62 26.27 6.28
N LYS A 206 -11.90 26.62 6.13
CA LYS A 206 -12.98 26.15 7.00
C LYS A 206 -13.19 24.63 6.92
N SER A 207 -13.10 24.05 5.73
CA SER A 207 -13.23 22.60 5.54
C SER A 207 -12.14 21.80 6.26
N ILE A 208 -10.93 22.34 6.36
CA ILE A 208 -9.83 21.65 7.04
C ILE A 208 -9.94 21.79 8.56
N LEU A 209 -10.52 22.90 9.06
CA LEU A 209 -10.84 23.03 10.48
C LEU A 209 -11.82 21.94 10.94
N ASP A 210 -12.80 21.59 10.10
CA ASP A 210 -13.73 20.49 10.40
C ASP A 210 -12.97 19.14 10.51
N TYR A 211 -11.98 18.88 9.65
CA TYR A 211 -11.14 17.68 9.74
C TYR A 211 -10.27 17.65 11.01
N VAL A 212 -9.76 18.80 11.44
CA VAL A 212 -9.01 18.91 12.70
C VAL A 212 -9.91 18.64 13.90
N GLN A 213 -11.18 19.06 13.86
CA GLN A 213 -12.13 18.73 14.90
C GLN A 213 -12.35 17.21 14.98
N PHE A 214 -12.59 16.54 13.86
CA PHE A 214 -12.71 15.07 13.79
C PHE A 214 -11.45 14.34 14.30
N LEU A 215 -10.26 14.86 14.00
CA LEU A 215 -9.02 14.34 14.59
C LEU A 215 -9.06 14.41 16.11
N ASN A 216 -9.51 15.51 16.70
CA ASN A 216 -9.47 15.70 18.15
C ASN A 216 -10.57 14.93 18.89
N GLU A 217 -11.68 14.61 18.24
CA GLU A 217 -12.80 13.91 18.85
C GLU A 217 -12.53 12.41 19.02
N HIS A 218 -12.03 11.73 17.99
CA HIS A 218 -11.87 10.28 18.02
C HIS A 218 -10.46 9.82 18.41
N THR A 219 -10.36 8.71 19.17
CA THR A 219 -9.05 8.21 19.64
C THR A 219 -8.24 7.59 18.49
N LEU A 220 -8.90 6.86 17.60
CA LEU A 220 -8.25 6.16 16.50
C LEU A 220 -7.66 7.13 15.46
N THR A 221 -8.36 8.23 15.18
CA THR A 221 -7.89 9.29 14.30
C THR A 221 -6.66 10.00 14.87
N ARG A 222 -6.60 10.21 16.19
CA ARG A 222 -5.39 10.70 16.89
C ARG A 222 -4.23 9.72 16.78
N ILE A 223 -4.48 8.42 16.97
CA ILE A 223 -3.45 7.38 16.79
C ILE A 223 -2.92 7.43 15.35
N LEU A 224 -3.80 7.51 14.36
CA LEU A 224 -3.42 7.64 12.95
C LEU A 224 -2.57 8.90 12.71
N GLN A 225 -2.95 10.04 13.31
CA GLN A 225 -2.19 11.28 13.22
C GLN A 225 -0.78 11.14 13.83
N VAL A 226 -0.66 10.54 15.01
CA VAL A 226 0.64 10.30 15.65
C VAL A 226 1.51 9.39 14.79
N VAL A 227 0.95 8.29 14.30
CA VAL A 227 1.63 7.36 13.38
C VAL A 227 2.06 8.07 12.10
N HIS A 228 1.20 8.93 11.55
CA HIS A 228 1.48 9.73 10.38
C HIS A 228 2.67 10.66 10.59
N ILE A 229 2.62 11.50 11.63
CA ILE A 229 3.70 12.44 11.94
C ILE A 229 5.02 11.69 12.16
N ILE A 230 5.02 10.63 12.96
CA ILE A 230 6.23 9.84 13.23
C ILE A 230 6.78 9.21 11.94
N THR A 231 5.91 8.62 11.11
CA THR A 231 6.31 7.98 9.85
C THR A 231 6.92 9.00 8.91
N CYS A 232 6.25 10.12 8.65
CA CYS A 232 6.75 11.15 7.75
C CYS A 232 8.05 11.77 8.26
N LYS A 233 8.19 12.06 9.56
CA LYS A 233 9.45 12.57 10.12
C LYS A 233 10.58 11.56 10.06
N PHE A 234 10.30 10.27 10.26
CA PHE A 234 11.29 9.22 10.06
C PHE A 234 11.73 9.15 8.59
N LEU A 235 10.79 9.26 7.65
CA LEU A 235 11.08 9.25 6.22
C LEU A 235 11.91 10.48 5.79
N ASP A 236 11.51 11.68 6.22
CA ASP A 236 12.25 12.92 6.01
C ASP A 236 13.69 12.77 6.51
N LEU A 237 13.90 12.39 7.77
CA LEU A 237 15.23 12.35 8.36
C LEU A 237 16.13 11.28 7.72
N THR A 238 15.57 10.12 7.41
CA THR A 238 16.35 8.98 6.91
C THR A 238 16.62 9.11 5.42
N PHE A 239 15.57 9.30 4.63
CA PHE A 239 15.63 9.17 3.19
C PHE A 239 15.98 10.49 2.49
N LEU A 240 15.59 11.65 3.04
CA LEU A 240 16.04 12.94 2.51
C LEU A 240 17.55 13.10 2.64
N ALA A 241 18.14 12.64 3.76
CA ALA A 241 19.58 12.65 3.95
C ALA A 241 20.30 11.82 2.88
N ILE A 242 19.76 10.64 2.57
CA ILE A 242 20.27 9.77 1.51
C ILE A 242 20.13 10.47 0.13
N LEU A 243 18.99 11.08 -0.16
CA LEU A 243 18.77 11.83 -1.42
C LEU A 243 19.73 12.98 -1.60
N ILE A 244 19.99 13.76 -0.54
CA ILE A 244 20.95 14.86 -0.55
C ILE A 244 22.34 14.32 -0.92
N GLN A 245 22.75 13.18 -0.36
CA GLN A 245 24.04 12.56 -0.72
C GLN A 245 24.07 12.12 -2.18
N TYR A 246 23.02 11.48 -2.69
CA TYR A 246 22.92 11.10 -4.11
C TYR A 246 22.95 12.32 -5.04
N PHE A 247 22.26 13.40 -4.66
CA PHE A 247 22.20 14.65 -5.40
C PHE A 247 23.56 15.38 -5.43
N LEU A 248 24.23 15.50 -4.29
CA LEU A 248 25.57 16.08 -4.20
C LEU A 248 26.59 15.25 -4.99
N GLY A 249 26.52 13.93 -4.88
CA GLY A 249 27.34 13.01 -5.69
C GLY A 249 27.13 13.23 -7.18
N PHE A 250 25.88 13.41 -7.61
CA PHE A 250 25.54 13.70 -9.00
C PHE A 250 26.08 15.05 -9.47
N ILE A 251 25.90 16.14 -8.71
CA ILE A 251 26.45 17.47 -9.05
C ILE A 251 27.97 17.40 -9.22
N ASN A 252 28.67 16.71 -8.32
CA ASN A 252 30.12 16.56 -8.39
C ASN A 252 30.59 15.87 -9.69
N THR A 253 29.81 14.95 -10.26
CA THR A 253 30.17 14.35 -11.56
C THR A 253 30.19 15.36 -12.71
N PHE A 254 29.35 16.41 -12.66
CA PHE A 254 29.39 17.50 -13.65
C PHE A 254 30.60 18.40 -13.44
N HIS A 255 30.93 18.73 -12.20
CA HIS A 255 32.08 19.58 -11.90
C HIS A 255 33.41 18.94 -12.33
N ILE A 256 33.55 17.62 -12.19
CA ILE A 256 34.74 16.88 -12.64
C ILE A 256 34.85 16.88 -14.17
N GLN A 257 33.75 16.61 -14.89
CA GLN A 257 33.76 16.65 -16.35
C GLN A 257 34.07 18.05 -16.91
N ASN A 258 33.51 19.09 -16.31
CA ASN A 258 33.74 20.46 -16.76
C ASN A 258 35.18 20.92 -16.51
N LYS A 259 35.84 20.38 -15.49
CA LYS A 259 37.27 20.62 -15.23
C LYS A 259 38.13 19.93 -16.29
N ASN A 260 37.86 18.65 -16.58
CA ASN A 260 38.62 17.89 -17.58
C ASN A 260 38.48 18.45 -19.01
N ASN A 261 37.34 19.04 -19.37
CA ASN A 261 37.13 19.68 -20.69
C ASN A 261 37.76 21.07 -20.82
N LYS A 262 38.18 21.72 -19.72
CA LYS A 262 38.90 23.00 -19.76
C LYS A 262 40.41 22.83 -19.87
N ASP A 263 40.92 21.65 -19.51
CA ASP A 263 42.34 21.30 -19.53
C ASP A 263 42.73 20.52 -20.81
N SER A 264 41.84 20.46 -21.82
CA SER A 264 42.03 19.85 -23.14
C SER A 264 41.93 20.89 -24.26
#